data_AF-S8AR02-F1
#
_entry.id   AF-S8AR02-F1
#
_cell.length_a   1.000
_cell.length_b   1.000
_cell.length_c   1.000
_cell.angle_alpha   90.00
_cell.angle_beta   90.00
_cell.angle_gamma   90.00
#
_symmetry.space_group_name_H-M   'P 1'
#
loop_
_entity.id
_entity.type
_entity.pdbx_description
1 polymer ?
#
loop_
_entity_poly.entity_id
_entity_poly.type
_entity_poly.pdbx_seq_one_letter_code
_entity_poly.pdbx_strand_id
1 'polypeptide(L)'
;MATSAASSAPPSRPALSLPPSQFARLQPHAYLLAHLSPPSTTNQPSIRANGRAPSQFRVTSANAGSLTHTNGSAVVRIGDTAAVCGVRAELLHTEDIASWSVSQASSSNKPQSPMDRGEQVAGEGDSDDAEQDRAHIEDLNLLVPNLSLSTGCAPGFIPGAAPSSLAQSLSHQILSLLHSTRLVCADDLRVWYQPPSMGPEELERHNDEEQMDMDATQDSTTVQSPREIKAFWVLYIDVMMISLAGNAFDAAWAAVLAALRDTKLPKAWWDVDNETIVCSDSIADARRLSLRGLPVASSFAVFEADAAAGWRATVIPEAGDMGAHKTSGDSGAPERWLLADPDGYEEGLTQERVCLVVDKDTDGKVTILKMEKNGGWTVDTEDLRQLVDLSSQRWEEMKRTLDQC
;
A
#
# COMPACT_ATOMS: atom_id res chain seq x y z
N MET A 1 71.79 -43.52 -17.91
CA MET A 1 70.33 -43.42 -18.09
C MET A 1 69.69 -43.31 -16.71
N ALA A 2 69.09 -42.17 -16.40
CA ALA A 2 68.04 -42.04 -15.39
C ALA A 2 67.39 -40.68 -15.64
N THR A 3 66.32 -40.69 -16.43
CA THR A 3 65.50 -39.52 -16.78
C THR A 3 64.68 -39.09 -15.57
N SER A 4 64.79 -37.82 -15.18
CA SER A 4 63.97 -37.20 -14.13
C SER A 4 62.52 -37.07 -14.61
N ALA A 5 61.60 -37.73 -13.91
CA ALA A 5 60.16 -37.65 -14.16
C ALA A 5 59.63 -36.26 -13.78
N ALA A 6 59.02 -35.57 -14.74
CA ALA A 6 58.29 -34.35 -14.53
C ALA A 6 57.00 -34.62 -13.72
N SER A 7 56.79 -33.84 -12.67
CA SER A 7 55.53 -33.79 -11.92
C SER A 7 54.42 -33.26 -12.84
N SER A 8 53.39 -34.07 -13.08
CA SER A 8 52.20 -33.68 -13.84
C SER A 8 51.21 -32.99 -12.91
N ALA A 9 50.92 -31.72 -13.19
CA ALA A 9 49.78 -31.01 -12.61
C ALA A 9 48.46 -31.68 -13.05
N PRO A 10 47.42 -31.71 -12.20
CA PRO A 10 46.14 -32.32 -12.57
C PRO A 10 45.50 -31.55 -13.74
N PRO A 11 44.81 -32.25 -14.68
CA PRO A 11 44.20 -31.60 -15.82
C PRO A 11 43.07 -30.67 -15.37
N SER A 12 43.20 -29.38 -15.67
CA SER A 12 42.13 -28.39 -15.53
C SER A 12 40.92 -28.86 -16.36
N ARG A 13 39.79 -29.13 -15.70
CA ARG A 13 38.54 -29.48 -16.38
C ARG A 13 38.18 -28.35 -17.34
N PRO A 14 37.75 -28.63 -18.59
CA PRO A 14 37.33 -27.59 -19.50
C PRO A 14 36.14 -26.85 -18.90
N ALA A 15 36.33 -25.57 -18.57
CA ALA A 15 35.25 -24.70 -18.12
C ALA A 15 34.41 -24.31 -19.35
N LEU A 16 33.16 -24.77 -19.37
CA LEU A 16 32.19 -24.32 -20.37
C LEU A 16 31.81 -22.87 -20.05
N SER A 17 32.36 -21.92 -20.81
CA SER A 17 31.96 -20.52 -20.73
C SER A 17 30.61 -20.34 -21.43
N LEU A 18 29.54 -20.28 -20.66
CA LEU A 18 28.21 -19.98 -21.18
C LEU A 18 28.00 -18.45 -21.25
N PRO A 19 27.31 -17.93 -22.28
CA PRO A 19 26.81 -16.57 -22.28
C PRO A 19 25.92 -16.31 -21.05
N PRO A 20 25.97 -15.11 -20.42
CA PRO A 20 25.21 -14.82 -19.21
C PRO A 20 23.70 -15.08 -19.33
N SER A 21 23.11 -14.78 -20.49
CA SER A 21 21.67 -15.00 -20.75
C SER A 21 21.27 -16.47 -20.80
N GLN A 22 22.18 -17.36 -21.22
CA GLN A 22 21.94 -18.80 -21.24
C GLN A 22 22.16 -19.40 -19.86
N PHE A 23 23.20 -18.94 -19.16
CA PHE A 23 23.50 -19.38 -17.80
C PHE A 23 22.38 -18.99 -16.81
N ALA A 24 21.85 -17.77 -16.93
CA ALA A 24 20.71 -17.29 -16.13
C ALA A 24 19.44 -18.15 -16.31
N ARG A 25 19.25 -18.79 -17.47
CA ARG A 25 18.13 -19.69 -17.75
C ARG A 25 18.39 -21.13 -17.31
N LEU A 26 19.63 -21.60 -17.41
CA LEU A 26 20.01 -22.98 -17.09
C LEU A 26 20.17 -23.20 -15.58
N GLN A 27 20.86 -22.28 -14.90
CA GLN A 27 21.11 -22.35 -13.46
C GLN A 27 20.88 -20.99 -12.81
N PRO A 28 19.61 -20.62 -12.60
CA PRO A 28 19.28 -19.29 -12.12
C PRO A 28 19.87 -19.00 -10.73
N HIS A 29 19.83 -19.98 -9.83
CA HIS A 29 20.37 -19.84 -8.46
C HIS A 29 21.87 -19.59 -8.45
N ALA A 30 22.63 -20.34 -9.26
CA ALA A 30 24.07 -20.17 -9.37
C ALA A 30 24.45 -18.84 -10.02
N TYR A 31 23.63 -18.35 -10.95
CA TYR A 31 23.83 -17.05 -11.59
C TYR A 31 23.69 -15.90 -10.61
N LEU A 32 22.59 -15.85 -9.84
CA LEU A 32 22.39 -14.80 -8.85
C LEU A 32 23.47 -14.84 -7.75
N LEU A 33 23.81 -16.04 -7.28
CA LEU A 33 24.87 -16.24 -6.29
C LEU A 33 26.24 -15.76 -6.79
N ALA A 34 26.59 -16.02 -8.04
CA ALA A 34 27.86 -15.57 -8.62
C ALA A 34 27.97 -14.03 -8.69
N HIS A 35 26.84 -13.35 -8.90
CA HIS A 35 26.75 -11.89 -8.90
C HIS A 35 26.80 -11.29 -7.49
N LEU A 36 26.18 -11.97 -6.51
CA LEU A 36 26.18 -11.52 -5.11
C LEU A 36 27.48 -11.83 -4.36
N SER A 37 28.22 -12.87 -4.77
CA SER A 37 29.51 -13.27 -4.20
C SER A 37 30.61 -13.29 -5.27
N PRO A 38 31.06 -12.11 -5.76
CA PRO A 38 32.18 -12.06 -6.68
C PRO A 38 33.46 -12.56 -5.97
N PRO A 39 34.35 -13.28 -6.67
CA PRO A 39 35.60 -13.75 -6.08
C PRO A 39 36.45 -12.54 -5.64
N SER A 40 37.07 -12.64 -4.46
CA SER A 40 37.85 -11.56 -3.82
C SER A 40 39.04 -11.06 -4.66
N THR A 41 39.40 -11.79 -5.72
CA THR A 41 40.43 -11.40 -6.69
C THR A 41 40.02 -10.21 -7.56
N THR A 42 38.72 -9.93 -7.72
CA THR A 42 38.20 -8.90 -8.64
C THR A 42 37.88 -7.58 -7.93
N ASN A 43 37.92 -7.52 -6.59
CA ASN A 43 37.63 -6.32 -5.77
C ASN A 43 36.34 -5.57 -6.19
N GLN A 44 35.39 -6.30 -6.77
CA GLN A 44 34.14 -5.77 -7.30
C GLN A 44 33.07 -5.88 -6.21
N PRO A 45 32.29 -4.82 -5.94
CA PRO A 45 31.23 -4.90 -4.94
C PRO A 45 30.17 -5.92 -5.37
N SER A 46 29.43 -6.47 -4.40
CA SER A 46 28.29 -7.36 -4.65
C SER A 46 27.23 -6.59 -5.44
N ILE A 47 27.15 -6.88 -6.74
CA ILE A 47 26.24 -6.22 -7.68
C ILE A 47 25.24 -7.28 -8.16
N ARG A 48 23.95 -6.96 -8.06
CA ARG A 48 22.87 -7.83 -8.56
C ARG A 48 22.98 -8.01 -10.09
N ALA A 49 22.28 -9.00 -10.63
CA ALA A 49 22.22 -9.24 -12.08
C ALA A 49 21.83 -7.98 -12.90
N ASN A 50 21.11 -7.03 -12.29
CA ASN A 50 20.67 -5.77 -12.90
C ASN A 50 21.58 -4.57 -12.65
N GLY A 51 22.79 -4.77 -12.10
CA GLY A 51 23.74 -3.69 -11.87
C GLY A 51 23.52 -2.89 -10.57
N ARG A 52 22.47 -3.22 -9.80
CA ARG A 52 22.10 -2.54 -8.54
C ARG A 52 22.80 -3.14 -7.32
N ALA A 53 22.99 -2.33 -6.28
CA ALA A 53 23.42 -2.84 -4.97
C ALA A 53 22.27 -3.62 -4.27
N PRO A 54 22.57 -4.50 -3.29
CA PRO A 54 21.56 -5.28 -2.58
C PRO A 54 20.45 -4.44 -1.94
N SER A 55 20.80 -3.29 -1.34
CA SER A 55 19.87 -2.38 -0.68
C SER A 55 19.30 -1.27 -1.56
N GLN A 56 19.61 -1.25 -2.87
CA GLN A 56 19.27 -0.15 -3.75
C GLN A 56 17.90 -0.33 -4.43
N PHE A 57 16.99 0.60 -4.14
CA PHE A 57 15.68 0.69 -4.79
C PHE A 57 15.75 1.19 -6.24
N ARG A 58 14.75 0.80 -7.05
CA ARG A 58 14.53 1.39 -8.38
C ARG A 58 14.13 2.87 -8.27
N VAL A 59 14.60 3.66 -9.25
CA VAL A 59 14.19 5.06 -9.43
C VAL A 59 12.68 5.12 -9.64
N THR A 60 12.01 5.97 -8.87
CA THR A 60 10.57 6.21 -8.95
C THR A 60 10.29 7.51 -9.68
N SER A 61 9.30 7.46 -10.55
CA SER A 61 8.69 8.65 -11.15
C SER A 61 7.18 8.49 -11.05
N ALA A 62 6.50 9.54 -10.59
CA ALA A 62 5.06 9.60 -10.51
C ALA A 62 4.58 10.80 -11.34
N ASN A 63 3.38 10.72 -11.90
CA ASN A 63 2.68 11.84 -12.52
C ASN A 63 1.23 11.76 -12.07
N ALA A 64 0.80 12.69 -11.23
CA ALA A 64 -0.59 12.82 -10.81
C ALA A 64 -1.45 13.48 -11.90
N GLY A 65 -2.75 13.20 -11.93
CA GLY A 65 -3.70 13.85 -12.86
C GLY A 65 -3.51 13.49 -14.34
N SER A 66 -3.00 12.30 -14.66
CA SER A 66 -2.72 11.89 -16.04
C SER A 66 -3.96 11.53 -16.86
N LEU A 67 -5.08 11.17 -16.21
CA LEU A 67 -6.36 10.82 -16.83
C LEU A 67 -7.41 11.90 -16.49
N THR A 68 -8.11 12.39 -17.52
CA THR A 68 -9.05 13.52 -17.40
C THR A 68 -10.47 13.11 -16.99
N HIS A 69 -10.87 11.87 -17.24
CA HIS A 69 -12.24 11.38 -16.99
C HIS A 69 -12.45 10.82 -15.58
N THR A 70 -11.40 10.75 -14.76
CA THR A 70 -11.42 10.17 -13.42
C THR A 70 -11.36 11.29 -12.37
N ASN A 71 -11.96 11.07 -11.19
CA ASN A 71 -11.90 12.02 -10.07
C ASN A 71 -10.48 12.23 -9.55
N GLY A 72 -9.63 11.20 -9.66
CA GLY A 72 -8.20 11.27 -9.43
C GLY A 72 -7.48 10.24 -10.28
N SER A 73 -6.23 10.51 -10.65
CA SER A 73 -5.42 9.53 -11.37
C SER A 73 -3.94 9.71 -11.10
N ALA A 74 -3.18 8.66 -11.34
CA ALA A 74 -1.74 8.73 -11.33
C ALA A 74 -1.12 7.68 -12.25
N VAL A 75 0.03 8.01 -12.84
CA VAL A 75 0.92 7.07 -13.52
C VAL A 75 2.21 7.01 -12.72
N VAL A 76 2.54 5.82 -12.25
CA VAL A 76 3.77 5.57 -11.49
C VAL A 76 4.64 4.58 -12.24
N ARG A 77 5.92 4.91 -12.35
CA ARG A 77 6.94 4.05 -12.94
C ARG A 77 8.07 3.87 -11.94
N ILE A 78 8.32 2.60 -11.60
CA ILE A 78 9.39 2.15 -10.71
C ILE A 78 10.36 1.33 -11.57
N GLY A 79 11.43 1.97 -12.02
CA GLY A 79 12.34 1.39 -13.02
C GLY A 79 11.61 0.98 -14.30
N ASP A 80 11.51 -0.32 -14.55
CA ASP A 80 10.81 -0.88 -15.72
C ASP A 80 9.37 -1.29 -15.41
N THR A 81 8.99 -1.37 -14.13
CA THR A 81 7.60 -1.64 -13.74
C THR A 81 6.79 -0.34 -13.84
N ALA A 82 5.67 -0.37 -14.56
CA ALA A 82 4.80 0.79 -14.75
C ALA A 82 3.34 0.44 -14.44
N ALA A 83 2.71 1.28 -13.62
CA ALA A 83 1.34 1.14 -13.15
C ALA A 83 0.57 2.45 -13.39
N VAL A 84 -0.69 2.32 -13.80
CA VAL A 84 -1.63 3.43 -13.92
C VAL A 84 -2.76 3.19 -12.93
N CYS A 85 -3.14 4.20 -12.17
CA CYS A 85 -4.28 4.15 -11.28
C CYS A 85 -5.27 5.26 -11.63
N GLY A 86 -6.56 4.90 -11.67
CA GLY A 86 -7.68 5.82 -11.78
C GLY A 86 -8.64 5.61 -10.61
N VAL A 87 -9.10 6.71 -10.03
CA VAL A 87 -10.11 6.72 -8.97
C VAL A 87 -11.40 7.29 -9.55
N ARG A 88 -12.49 6.53 -9.44
CA ARG A 88 -13.84 6.95 -9.78
C ARG A 88 -14.68 6.97 -8.51
N ALA A 89 -15.45 8.04 -8.33
CA ALA A 89 -16.37 8.16 -7.22
C ALA A 89 -17.82 7.99 -7.71
N GLU A 90 -18.59 7.15 -7.02
CA GLU A 90 -20.03 6.98 -7.22
C GLU A 90 -20.78 7.23 -5.91
N LEU A 91 -22.07 7.53 -6.00
CA LEU A 91 -22.91 7.79 -4.84
C LEU A 91 -23.69 6.54 -4.48
N LEU A 92 -23.64 6.16 -3.21
CA LEU A 92 -24.44 5.09 -2.62
C LEU A 92 -25.45 5.70 -1.66
N HIS A 93 -26.73 5.55 -1.99
CA HIS A 93 -27.83 6.03 -1.16
C HIS A 93 -27.95 5.19 0.12
N THR A 94 -28.25 5.81 1.25
CA THR A 94 -28.43 5.09 2.52
C THR A 94 -29.60 4.11 2.51
N GLU A 95 -30.55 4.29 1.60
CA GLU A 95 -31.71 3.41 1.41
C GLU A 95 -31.33 2.08 0.75
N ASP A 96 -30.31 2.09 -0.11
CA ASP A 96 -29.80 0.88 -0.77
C ASP A 96 -28.90 0.05 0.17
N ILE A 97 -28.51 0.63 1.31
CA ILE A 97 -27.67 -0.02 2.31
C ILE A 97 -28.56 -0.80 3.27
N ALA A 98 -28.68 -2.11 3.05
CA ALA A 98 -29.47 -3.00 3.89
C ALA A 98 -29.07 -2.97 5.39
N SER A 99 -27.78 -2.74 5.69
CA SER A 99 -27.26 -2.66 7.06
C SER A 99 -27.48 -1.31 7.76
N TRP A 100 -27.84 -0.24 7.03
CA TRP A 100 -27.90 1.12 7.56
C TRP A 100 -28.92 1.27 8.70
N SER A 101 -30.11 0.71 8.52
CA SER A 101 -31.17 0.71 9.54
C SER A 101 -30.79 -0.01 10.84
N VAL A 102 -29.89 -1.00 10.76
CA VAL A 102 -29.42 -1.79 11.90
C VAL A 102 -28.30 -1.05 12.66
N SER A 103 -27.41 -0.36 11.95
CA SER A 103 -26.31 0.44 12.53
C SER A 103 -26.82 1.69 13.27
N GLN A 104 -27.94 2.27 12.83
CA GLN A 104 -28.59 3.37 13.54
C GLN A 104 -29.26 2.90 14.85
N ALA A 105 -29.78 1.66 14.88
CA ALA A 105 -30.39 1.06 16.07
C ALA A 105 -29.36 0.60 17.13
N SER A 106 -28.14 0.25 16.72
CA SER A 106 -27.06 -0.13 17.64
C SER A 106 -26.36 1.09 18.26
N SER A 107 -26.28 2.22 17.54
CA SER A 107 -25.76 3.50 18.07
C SER A 107 -26.74 4.20 19.02
N SER A 108 -28.06 3.99 18.87
CA SER A 108 -29.06 4.53 19.79
C SER A 108 -29.19 3.78 21.13
N ASN A 109 -28.46 2.67 21.32
CA ASN A 109 -28.64 1.77 22.46
C ASN A 109 -27.43 1.69 23.42
N LYS A 110 -26.47 2.62 23.37
CA LYS A 110 -25.54 2.81 24.49
C LYS A 110 -26.31 3.50 25.63
N PRO A 111 -26.56 2.85 26.78
CA PRO A 111 -27.13 3.53 27.92
C PRO A 111 -26.09 4.52 28.44
N GLN A 112 -26.41 5.82 28.43
CA GLN A 112 -25.65 6.80 29.21
C GLN A 112 -25.76 6.41 30.68
N SER A 113 -24.67 5.88 31.24
CA SER A 113 -24.53 5.62 32.67
C SER A 113 -24.64 6.94 33.44
N PRO A 114 -25.59 7.11 34.37
CA PRO A 114 -25.68 8.32 35.18
C PRO A 114 -24.95 8.12 36.50
N MET A 115 -23.71 8.59 36.60
CA MET A 115 -23.00 9.03 37.83
C MET A 115 -21.49 8.97 37.61
N ASP A 116 -20.85 10.10 37.33
CA ASP A 116 -19.91 10.66 38.30
C ASP A 116 -19.72 12.16 38.04
N ARG A 117 -19.77 12.94 39.11
CA ARG A 117 -19.69 14.41 39.10
C ARG A 117 -18.37 14.73 39.79
N GLY A 118 -17.31 14.95 39.02
CA GLY A 118 -16.01 15.30 39.60
C GLY A 118 -14.90 15.46 38.56
N GLU A 119 -14.58 16.72 38.28
CA GLU A 119 -13.25 17.25 37.94
C GLU A 119 -12.30 16.50 36.96
N GLN A 120 -11.90 17.26 35.93
CA GLN A 120 -10.60 17.28 35.23
C GLN A 120 -10.46 16.64 33.82
N VAL A 121 -9.82 17.49 32.99
CA VAL A 121 -9.03 17.27 31.77
C VAL A 121 -9.78 17.20 30.44
N ALA A 122 -9.65 18.30 29.69
CA ALA A 122 -9.87 18.37 28.25
C ALA A 122 -8.78 17.55 27.53
N GLY A 123 -9.21 16.58 26.73
CA GLY A 123 -8.34 15.85 25.81
C GLY A 123 -8.74 14.39 25.68
N GLU A 124 -9.79 14.11 24.93
CA GLU A 124 -10.14 12.79 24.34
C GLU A 124 -11.49 12.94 23.62
N GLY A 125 -11.46 13.49 22.40
CA GLY A 125 -12.63 13.59 21.52
C GLY A 125 -12.38 13.00 20.12
N ASP A 126 -11.22 12.37 19.91
CA ASP A 126 -10.75 11.92 18.59
C ASP A 126 -10.81 10.38 18.43
N SER A 127 -11.15 9.64 19.49
CA SER A 127 -11.15 8.17 19.50
C SER A 127 -12.49 7.55 19.07
N ASP A 128 -13.62 8.15 19.47
CA ASP A 128 -14.95 7.56 19.24
C ASP A 128 -15.42 7.73 17.78
N ASP A 129 -15.11 8.87 17.15
CA ASP A 129 -15.43 9.13 15.74
C ASP A 129 -14.57 8.25 14.81
N ALA A 130 -13.30 8.03 15.15
CA ALA A 130 -12.39 7.20 14.36
C ALA A 130 -12.75 5.71 14.36
N GLU A 131 -13.43 5.22 15.40
CA GLU A 131 -13.91 3.83 15.48
C GLU A 131 -15.23 3.64 14.72
N GLN A 132 -16.14 4.62 14.74
CA GLN A 132 -17.34 4.61 13.89
C GLN A 132 -17.00 4.76 12.40
N ASP A 133 -16.02 5.59 12.06
CA ASP A 133 -15.51 5.72 10.68
C ASP A 133 -14.98 4.40 10.12
N ARG A 134 -14.27 3.64 10.96
CA ARG A 134 -13.76 2.33 10.56
C ARG A 134 -14.87 1.33 10.30
N ALA A 135 -15.84 1.25 11.22
CA ALA A 135 -17.00 0.38 11.06
C ALA A 135 -17.76 0.75 9.78
N HIS A 136 -18.01 2.03 9.52
CA HIS A 136 -18.73 2.44 8.32
C HIS A 136 -17.96 2.16 7.03
N ILE A 137 -16.65 2.37 6.95
CA ILE A 137 -15.89 2.09 5.71
C ILE A 137 -15.76 0.57 5.46
N GLU A 138 -15.47 -0.22 6.49
CA GLU A 138 -15.33 -1.69 6.39
C GLU A 138 -16.70 -2.35 6.15
N ASP A 139 -17.75 -1.96 6.87
CA ASP A 139 -19.08 -2.58 6.76
C ASP A 139 -19.80 -2.19 5.46
N LEU A 140 -19.57 -0.97 4.96
CA LEU A 140 -20.23 -0.46 3.75
C LEU A 140 -19.40 -0.67 2.47
N ASN A 141 -18.20 -1.26 2.57
CA ASN A 141 -17.28 -1.49 1.44
C ASN A 141 -17.11 -0.26 0.54
N LEU A 142 -16.92 0.91 1.14
CA LEU A 142 -16.85 2.19 0.40
C LEU A 142 -15.62 2.29 -0.52
N LEU A 143 -14.62 1.43 -0.32
CA LEU A 143 -13.39 1.39 -1.12
C LEU A 143 -13.35 0.07 -1.89
N VAL A 144 -13.29 0.16 -3.21
CA VAL A 144 -13.27 -1.01 -4.10
C VAL A 144 -12.02 -0.94 -4.98
N PRO A 145 -10.87 -1.48 -4.54
CA PRO A 145 -9.68 -1.57 -5.35
C PRO A 145 -9.75 -2.78 -6.27
N ASN A 146 -9.40 -2.56 -7.53
CA ASN A 146 -9.34 -3.59 -8.55
C ASN A 146 -8.02 -3.48 -9.29
N LEU A 147 -7.24 -4.56 -9.31
CA LEU A 147 -5.96 -4.61 -10.01
C LEU A 147 -6.09 -5.49 -11.26
N SER A 148 -5.83 -4.87 -12.41
CA SER A 148 -5.78 -5.52 -13.72
C SER A 148 -4.35 -5.67 -14.21
N LEU A 149 -4.03 -6.89 -14.67
CA LEU A 149 -2.77 -7.22 -15.31
C LEU A 149 -3.00 -7.26 -16.82
N SER A 150 -2.54 -6.24 -17.52
CA SER A 150 -2.79 -6.05 -18.95
C SER A 150 -2.06 -7.09 -19.80
N THR A 151 -2.56 -7.36 -21.01
CA THR A 151 -1.82 -8.18 -21.97
C THR A 151 -0.53 -7.50 -22.38
N GLY A 152 0.59 -8.20 -22.22
CA GLY A 152 1.93 -7.66 -22.50
C GLY A 152 2.67 -7.12 -21.27
N CYS A 153 2.07 -7.10 -20.07
CA CYS A 153 2.81 -6.71 -18.87
C CYS A 153 3.85 -7.77 -18.46
N ALA A 154 3.54 -9.04 -18.65
CA ALA A 154 4.47 -10.17 -18.55
C ALA A 154 4.08 -11.26 -19.56
N PRO A 155 5.02 -12.11 -20.00
CA PRO A 155 4.76 -13.14 -21.02
C PRO A 155 3.73 -14.21 -20.58
N GLY A 156 3.35 -14.25 -19.30
CA GLY A 156 2.37 -15.19 -18.75
C GLY A 156 0.90 -14.75 -18.84
N PHE A 157 0.59 -13.52 -19.28
CA PHE A 157 -0.78 -13.00 -19.31
C PHE A 157 -1.38 -13.03 -20.71
N ILE A 158 -2.41 -13.86 -20.88
CA ILE A 158 -3.12 -14.08 -22.14
C ILE A 158 -4.36 -13.17 -22.20
N PRO A 159 -4.70 -12.56 -23.36
CA PRO A 159 -5.94 -11.82 -23.53
C PRO A 159 -7.18 -12.66 -23.19
N GLY A 160 -8.12 -12.07 -22.46
CA GLY A 160 -9.42 -12.68 -22.17
C GLY A 160 -9.39 -13.80 -21.12
N ALA A 161 -8.26 -14.00 -20.43
CA ALA A 161 -8.22 -14.88 -19.27
C ALA A 161 -9.02 -14.29 -18.10
N ALA A 162 -9.62 -15.16 -17.28
CA ALA A 162 -10.17 -14.78 -15.98
C ALA A 162 -9.09 -14.10 -15.12
N PRO A 163 -9.47 -13.27 -14.13
CA PRO A 163 -8.51 -12.61 -13.24
C PRO A 163 -7.57 -13.65 -12.63
N SER A 164 -6.27 -13.39 -12.73
CA SER A 164 -5.24 -14.30 -12.21
C SER A 164 -5.28 -14.33 -10.68
N SER A 165 -4.77 -15.41 -10.09
CA SER A 165 -4.62 -15.51 -8.63
C SER A 165 -3.77 -14.37 -8.06
N LEU A 166 -2.73 -13.94 -8.79
CA LEU A 166 -1.89 -12.79 -8.44
C LEU A 166 -2.70 -11.48 -8.43
N ALA A 167 -3.52 -11.24 -9.46
CA ALA A 167 -4.36 -10.05 -9.52
C ALA A 167 -5.37 -10.00 -8.37
N GLN A 168 -5.99 -11.15 -8.06
CA GLN A 168 -6.94 -11.28 -6.95
C GLN A 168 -6.26 -11.08 -5.59
N SER A 169 -5.11 -11.72 -5.36
CA SER A 169 -4.38 -11.59 -4.10
C SER A 169 -3.88 -10.17 -3.88
N LEU A 170 -3.34 -9.52 -4.91
CA LEU A 170 -2.87 -8.14 -4.83
C LEU A 170 -4.03 -7.16 -4.59
N SER A 171 -5.17 -7.34 -5.27
CA SER A 171 -6.36 -6.50 -5.04
C SER A 171 -6.84 -6.62 -3.58
N HIS A 172 -6.88 -7.84 -3.04
CA HIS A 172 -7.23 -8.06 -1.64
C HIS A 172 -6.18 -7.50 -0.67
N GLN A 173 -4.88 -7.62 -0.98
CA GLN A 173 -3.82 -7.02 -0.15
C GLN A 173 -3.91 -5.49 -0.12
N ILE A 174 -4.21 -4.86 -1.26
CA ILE A 174 -4.43 -3.41 -1.35
C ILE A 174 -5.66 -3.01 -0.54
N LEU A 175 -6.77 -3.74 -0.64
CA LEU A 175 -7.98 -3.50 0.15
C LEU A 175 -7.70 -3.59 1.66
N SER A 176 -7.08 -4.68 2.10
CA SER A 176 -6.69 -4.88 3.50
C SER A 176 -5.76 -3.77 4.01
N LEU A 177 -4.86 -3.30 3.15
CA LEU A 177 -3.96 -2.21 3.49
C LEU A 177 -4.72 -0.87 3.58
N LEU A 178 -5.64 -0.56 2.65
CA LEU A 178 -6.48 0.65 2.73
C LEU A 178 -7.28 0.71 4.03
N HIS A 179 -7.87 -0.42 4.47
CA HIS A 179 -8.60 -0.48 5.74
C HIS A 179 -7.70 -0.34 6.97
N SER A 180 -6.55 -1.05 6.99
CA SER A 180 -5.63 -0.99 8.13
C SER A 180 -4.96 0.38 8.29
N THR A 181 -4.66 1.06 7.19
CA THR A 181 -3.98 2.36 7.20
C THR A 181 -4.90 3.55 7.47
N ARG A 182 -6.24 3.37 7.35
CA ARG A 182 -7.24 4.43 7.54
C ARG A 182 -6.91 5.72 6.78
N LEU A 183 -6.42 5.54 5.55
CA LEU A 183 -5.96 6.65 4.70
C LEU A 183 -7.06 7.66 4.41
N VAL A 184 -8.27 7.18 4.17
CA VAL A 184 -9.41 8.00 3.76
C VAL A 184 -10.30 8.28 4.96
N CYS A 185 -10.56 9.56 5.24
CA CYS A 185 -11.51 9.96 6.28
C CYS A 185 -12.94 9.68 5.83
N ALA A 186 -13.73 8.98 6.66
CA ALA A 186 -15.13 8.68 6.31
C ALA A 186 -15.98 9.96 6.23
N ASP A 187 -15.62 10.99 6.99
CA ASP A 187 -16.30 12.30 6.96
C ASP A 187 -16.27 13.00 5.61
N ASP A 188 -15.20 12.81 4.82
CA ASP A 188 -15.13 13.36 3.46
C ASP A 188 -16.00 12.58 2.46
N LEU A 189 -16.36 11.34 2.80
CA LEU A 189 -17.23 10.48 1.98
C LEU A 189 -18.71 10.65 2.34
N ARG A 190 -19.04 11.24 3.50
CA ARG A 190 -20.42 11.44 3.96
C ARG A 190 -21.08 12.62 3.25
N VAL A 191 -22.24 12.38 2.63
CA VAL A 191 -23.11 13.44 2.13
C VAL A 191 -24.12 13.77 3.22
N TRP A 192 -23.86 14.90 3.89
CA TRP A 192 -24.72 15.42 4.94
C TRP A 192 -25.92 16.14 4.34
N TYR A 193 -27.10 15.81 4.83
CA TYR A 193 -28.30 16.60 4.67
C TYR A 193 -28.62 17.23 6.02
N GLN A 194 -28.65 18.55 6.07
CA GLN A 194 -29.27 19.26 7.19
C GLN A 194 -30.68 19.62 6.74
N PRO A 195 -31.73 18.97 7.28
CA PRO A 195 -33.08 19.39 7.00
C PRO A 195 -33.18 20.89 7.28
N PRO A 196 -33.74 21.71 6.37
CA PRO A 196 -34.02 23.08 6.70
C PRO A 196 -34.89 23.06 7.96
N SER A 197 -34.44 23.76 9.00
CA SER A 197 -35.23 23.95 10.19
C SER A 197 -36.49 24.70 9.75
N MET A 198 -37.58 23.97 9.55
CA MET A 198 -38.91 24.54 9.54
C MET A 198 -39.14 25.03 10.96
N GLY A 199 -38.62 26.23 11.25
CA GLY A 199 -38.98 26.96 12.45
C GLY A 199 -40.50 27.19 12.42
N PRO A 200 -41.15 27.30 13.59
CA PRO A 200 -42.56 27.68 13.69
C PRO A 200 -42.89 29.00 12.95
N GLU A 201 -41.87 29.82 12.65
CA GLU A 201 -42.02 31.18 12.11
C GLU A 201 -42.63 31.29 10.70
N GLU A 202 -42.68 30.22 9.89
CA GLU A 202 -43.36 30.30 8.57
C GLU A 202 -44.84 29.90 8.60
N LEU A 203 -45.27 29.15 9.62
CA LEU A 203 -46.69 28.82 9.82
C LEU A 203 -47.43 29.90 10.64
N GLU A 204 -46.72 30.71 11.41
CA GLU A 204 -47.31 31.82 12.18
C GLU A 204 -47.65 33.05 11.31
N ARG A 205 -46.94 33.28 10.20
CA ARG A 205 -47.23 34.42 9.30
C ARG A 205 -48.59 34.39 8.58
N HIS A 206 -49.38 33.33 8.75
CA HIS A 206 -50.73 33.22 8.17
C HIS A 206 -51.86 33.15 9.19
N ASN A 207 -51.59 33.22 10.51
CA ASN A 207 -52.64 33.19 11.54
C ASN A 207 -52.63 34.40 12.51
N ASP A 208 -51.85 35.45 12.22
CA ASP A 208 -51.76 36.67 13.05
C ASP A 208 -52.95 37.65 12.93
N GLU A 209 -54.18 37.16 12.67
CA GLU A 209 -55.39 38.01 12.75
C GLU A 209 -56.44 37.58 13.78
N GLU A 210 -56.30 36.43 14.47
CA GLU A 210 -57.29 36.05 15.50
C GLU A 210 -56.67 35.47 16.79
N GLN A 211 -56.62 36.34 17.82
CA GLN A 211 -56.87 36.07 19.27
C GLN A 211 -55.72 35.70 20.25
N MET A 212 -55.39 36.72 21.06
CA MET A 212 -55.31 36.79 22.54
C MET A 212 -54.42 35.85 23.38
N ASP A 213 -53.48 36.49 24.11
CA ASP A 213 -53.02 36.30 25.50
C ASP A 213 -53.19 34.90 26.15
N MET A 214 -52.07 34.18 26.31
CA MET A 214 -51.71 33.57 27.61
C MET A 214 -50.19 33.36 27.73
N ASP A 215 -49.69 33.85 28.86
CA ASP A 215 -48.35 33.79 29.41
C ASP A 215 -47.80 32.34 29.50
N ALA A 216 -46.78 32.01 28.72
CA ALA A 216 -45.98 30.79 28.88
C ALA A 216 -44.50 31.11 28.62
N THR A 217 -43.73 31.04 29.71
CA THR A 217 -42.28 31.18 29.83
C THR A 217 -41.48 30.57 28.67
N GLN A 218 -40.62 31.41 28.08
CA GLN A 218 -39.61 31.07 27.08
C GLN A 218 -38.59 30.07 27.62
N ASP A 219 -38.70 28.80 27.22
CA ASP A 219 -37.56 27.89 27.13
C ASP A 219 -37.08 27.88 25.67
N SER A 220 -36.10 28.71 25.36
CA SER A 220 -35.41 28.75 24.08
C SER A 220 -34.42 27.58 23.97
N THR A 221 -34.92 26.37 23.73
CA THR A 221 -34.11 25.25 23.26
C THR A 221 -34.43 25.01 21.79
N THR A 222 -33.71 25.72 20.91
CA THR A 222 -33.63 25.42 19.48
C THR A 222 -33.14 23.98 19.30
N VAL A 223 -34.07 23.04 19.14
CA VAL A 223 -33.78 21.66 18.72
C VAL A 223 -33.40 21.73 17.24
N GLN A 224 -32.12 21.94 16.96
CA GLN A 224 -31.58 21.70 15.63
C GLN A 224 -31.76 20.20 15.36
N SER A 225 -32.59 19.85 14.37
CA SER A 225 -32.71 18.46 13.90
C SER A 225 -31.31 17.94 13.56
N PRO A 226 -30.93 16.73 14.01
CA PRO A 226 -29.60 16.20 13.75
C PRO A 226 -29.37 16.10 12.25
N ARG A 227 -28.14 16.44 11.81
CA ARG A 227 -27.74 16.27 10.41
C ARG A 227 -27.86 14.78 10.07
N GLU A 228 -28.65 14.47 9.04
CA GLU A 228 -28.84 13.10 8.58
C GLU A 228 -27.84 12.81 7.46
N ILE A 229 -27.21 11.64 7.52
CA ILE A 229 -26.43 11.12 6.40
C ILE A 229 -27.42 10.49 5.43
N LYS A 230 -27.45 10.96 4.18
CA LYS A 230 -28.33 10.43 3.12
C LYS A 230 -27.59 9.58 2.10
N ALA A 231 -26.27 9.74 2.00
CA ALA A 231 -25.46 8.98 1.07
C ALA A 231 -23.99 8.94 1.45
N PHE A 232 -23.30 7.97 0.87
CA PHE A 232 -21.85 7.81 0.95
C PHE A 232 -21.24 7.84 -0.45
N TRP A 233 -20.05 8.43 -0.56
CA TRP A 233 -19.20 8.27 -1.72
C TRP A 233 -18.50 6.91 -1.68
N VAL A 234 -18.68 6.12 -2.73
CA VAL A 234 -17.96 4.87 -2.99
C VAL A 234 -16.84 5.17 -3.98
N LEU A 235 -15.61 4.83 -3.60
CA LEU A 235 -14.42 5.02 -4.43
C LEU A 235 -14.01 3.70 -5.07
N TYR A 236 -14.16 3.63 -6.39
CA TYR A 236 -13.59 2.57 -7.21
C TYR A 236 -12.17 2.95 -7.61
N ILE A 237 -11.22 2.13 -7.21
CA ILE A 237 -9.79 2.36 -7.44
C ILE A 237 -9.32 1.31 -8.44
N ASP A 238 -9.26 1.68 -9.71
CA ASP A 238 -8.80 0.80 -10.77
C ASP A 238 -7.31 0.99 -11.00
N VAL A 239 -6.53 -0.06 -10.80
CA VAL A 239 -5.09 -0.13 -11.09
C VAL A 239 -4.87 -1.01 -12.29
N MET A 240 -4.11 -0.53 -13.26
CA MET A 240 -3.72 -1.23 -14.47
C MET A 240 -2.21 -1.28 -14.58
N MET A 241 -1.64 -2.49 -14.54
CA MET A 241 -0.20 -2.68 -14.75
C MET A 241 0.09 -2.71 -16.25
N ILE A 242 0.96 -1.79 -16.71
CA ILE A 242 1.42 -1.72 -18.10
C ILE A 242 2.60 -2.66 -18.32
N SER A 243 3.59 -2.60 -17.44
CA SER A 243 4.79 -3.42 -17.51
C SER A 243 5.12 -3.96 -16.13
N LEU A 244 5.39 -5.27 -16.05
CA LEU A 244 5.70 -5.96 -14.81
C LEU A 244 7.13 -6.52 -14.87
N ALA A 245 8.07 -5.83 -14.23
CA ALA A 245 9.46 -6.24 -14.09
C ALA A 245 9.80 -6.70 -12.65
N GLY A 246 8.79 -7.16 -11.91
CA GLY A 246 8.88 -7.50 -10.48
C GLY A 246 8.30 -6.42 -9.58
N ASN A 247 8.10 -6.79 -8.31
CA ASN A 247 7.55 -5.93 -7.27
C ASN A 247 6.22 -5.24 -7.66
N ALA A 248 5.25 -6.05 -8.08
CA ALA A 248 3.94 -5.58 -8.52
C ALA A 248 3.20 -4.79 -7.43
N PHE A 249 3.32 -5.25 -6.19
CA PHE A 249 2.60 -4.70 -5.05
C PHE A 249 3.02 -3.27 -4.74
N ASP A 250 4.32 -3.00 -4.58
CA ASP A 250 4.79 -1.65 -4.24
C ASP A 250 4.46 -0.64 -5.35
N ALA A 251 4.58 -1.05 -6.62
CA ALA A 251 4.24 -0.19 -7.76
C ALA A 251 2.74 0.10 -7.83
N ALA A 252 1.89 -0.90 -7.62
CA ALA A 252 0.45 -0.72 -7.56
C ALA A 252 0.05 0.18 -6.37
N TRP A 253 0.62 -0.07 -5.20
CA TRP A 253 0.35 0.71 -4.00
C TRP A 253 0.77 2.17 -4.14
N ALA A 254 1.97 2.42 -4.67
CA ALA A 254 2.43 3.77 -4.96
C ALA A 254 1.52 4.51 -5.94
N ALA A 255 0.98 3.80 -6.95
CA ALA A 255 0.01 4.37 -7.89
C ALA A 255 -1.32 4.72 -7.21
N VAL A 256 -1.82 3.86 -6.32
CA VAL A 256 -3.03 4.12 -5.52
C VAL A 256 -2.86 5.36 -4.64
N LEU A 257 -1.74 5.48 -3.91
CA LEU A 257 -1.46 6.65 -3.07
C LEU A 257 -1.42 7.95 -3.88
N ALA A 258 -0.72 7.92 -5.00
CA ALA A 258 -0.60 9.08 -5.88
C ALA A 258 -1.97 9.49 -6.44
N ALA A 259 -2.80 8.52 -6.83
CA ALA A 259 -4.13 8.78 -7.39
C ALA A 259 -5.12 9.28 -6.32
N LEU A 260 -5.09 8.70 -5.11
CA LEU A 260 -5.91 9.15 -3.99
C LEU A 260 -5.57 10.59 -3.57
N ARG A 261 -4.28 10.98 -3.60
CA ARG A 261 -3.84 12.34 -3.29
C ARG A 261 -4.32 13.38 -4.31
N ASP A 262 -4.51 12.98 -5.56
CA ASP A 262 -5.07 13.84 -6.60
C ASP A 262 -6.62 13.84 -6.63
N THR A 263 -7.27 12.90 -5.93
CA THR A 263 -8.72 12.71 -6.01
C THR A 263 -9.48 13.94 -5.53
N LYS A 264 -10.37 14.43 -6.40
CA LYS A 264 -11.30 15.53 -6.14
C LYS A 264 -12.74 15.04 -6.26
N LEU A 265 -13.50 15.23 -5.19
CA LEU A 265 -14.92 14.91 -5.14
C LEU A 265 -15.74 16.17 -5.36
N PRO A 266 -16.72 16.17 -6.28
CA PRO A 266 -17.64 17.29 -6.44
C PRO A 266 -18.49 17.43 -5.17
N LYS A 267 -18.92 18.66 -4.89
CA LYS A 267 -19.85 18.90 -3.78
C LYS A 267 -21.20 18.26 -4.10
N ALA A 268 -21.60 17.29 -3.29
CA ALA A 268 -22.92 16.67 -3.32
C ALA A 268 -23.78 17.18 -2.17
N TRP A 269 -25.06 17.43 -2.42
CA TRP A 269 -26.06 17.69 -1.40
C TRP A 269 -27.37 16.97 -1.75
N TRP A 270 -28.16 16.69 -0.72
CA TRP A 270 -29.49 16.13 -0.90
C TRP A 270 -30.48 17.22 -1.29
N ASP A 271 -31.19 17.00 -2.40
CA ASP A 271 -32.33 17.82 -2.79
C ASP A 271 -33.63 17.16 -2.31
N VAL A 272 -34.42 17.91 -1.55
CA VAL A 272 -35.67 17.45 -0.95
C VAL A 272 -36.76 17.30 -1.99
N ASP A 273 -36.76 18.18 -2.99
CA ASP A 273 -37.85 18.28 -3.96
C ASP A 273 -37.81 17.12 -4.97
N ASN A 274 -36.60 16.68 -5.31
CA ASN A 274 -36.37 15.62 -6.28
C ASN A 274 -36.00 14.28 -5.64
N GLU A 275 -35.95 14.21 -4.30
CA GLU A 275 -35.50 13.04 -3.53
C GLU A 275 -34.21 12.41 -4.09
N THR A 276 -33.29 13.25 -4.59
CA THR A 276 -32.07 12.81 -5.27
C THR A 276 -30.88 13.64 -4.80
N ILE A 277 -29.69 13.06 -4.91
CA ILE A 277 -28.45 13.74 -4.59
C ILE A 277 -28.01 14.52 -5.83
N VAL A 278 -27.84 15.82 -5.68
CA VAL A 278 -27.37 16.69 -6.76
C VAL A 278 -25.88 16.99 -6.53
N CYS A 279 -25.09 16.82 -7.59
CA CYS A 279 -23.68 17.18 -7.61
C CYS A 279 -23.50 18.54 -8.29
N SER A 280 -22.66 19.40 -7.71
CA SER A 280 -22.21 20.61 -8.39
C SER A 280 -21.35 20.22 -9.60
N ASP A 281 -21.63 20.83 -10.75
CA ASP A 281 -20.82 20.71 -11.97
C ASP A 281 -19.61 21.68 -11.96
N SER A 282 -19.49 22.51 -10.92
CA SER A 282 -18.40 23.45 -10.76
C SER A 282 -17.15 22.80 -10.16
N ILE A 283 -16.04 22.86 -10.88
CA ILE A 283 -14.72 22.39 -10.42
C ILE A 283 -14.26 23.18 -9.17
N ALA A 284 -14.74 24.41 -8.98
CA ALA A 284 -14.37 25.24 -7.82
C ALA A 284 -14.96 24.72 -6.50
N ASP A 285 -16.08 24.00 -6.56
CA ASP A 285 -16.72 23.40 -5.38
C ASP A 285 -16.16 22.01 -5.07
N ALA A 286 -15.27 21.49 -5.91
CA ALA A 286 -14.69 20.17 -5.73
C ALA A 286 -13.69 20.19 -4.56
N ARG A 287 -13.90 19.30 -3.60
CA ARG A 287 -13.03 19.12 -2.44
C ARG A 287 -12.01 18.03 -2.74
N ARG A 288 -10.73 18.31 -2.46
CA ARG A 288 -9.70 17.27 -2.44
C ARG A 288 -9.91 16.39 -1.21
N LEU A 289 -9.66 15.09 -1.38
CA LEU A 289 -9.73 14.12 -0.30
C LEU A 289 -8.63 14.40 0.74
N SER A 290 -8.98 14.48 2.02
CA SER A 290 -7.98 14.59 3.09
C SER A 290 -7.44 13.21 3.44
N LEU A 291 -6.16 12.98 3.12
CA LEU A 291 -5.47 11.72 3.43
C LEU A 291 -4.74 11.81 4.75
N ARG A 292 -4.89 10.78 5.59
CA ARG A 292 -4.12 10.60 6.83
C ARG A 292 -2.78 9.94 6.51
N GLY A 293 -1.70 10.71 6.58
CA GLY A 293 -0.33 10.20 6.40
C GLY A 293 0.03 9.79 4.96
N LEU A 294 1.16 9.10 4.81
CA LEU A 294 1.69 8.61 3.54
C LEU A 294 2.28 7.20 3.74
N PRO A 295 1.47 6.14 3.84
CA PRO A 295 1.96 4.79 4.05
C PRO A 295 2.69 4.30 2.79
N VAL A 296 4.02 4.17 2.84
CA VAL A 296 4.82 3.67 1.71
C VAL A 296 5.15 2.19 1.93
N ALA A 297 4.82 1.37 0.94
CA ALA A 297 5.17 -0.04 0.92
C ALA A 297 6.61 -0.22 0.40
N SER A 298 7.36 -1.11 1.05
CA SER A 298 8.70 -1.53 0.66
C SER A 298 8.82 -3.04 0.78
N SER A 299 9.03 -3.69 -0.35
CA SER A 299 9.22 -5.13 -0.46
C SER A 299 10.69 -5.51 -0.47
N PHE A 300 11.02 -6.55 0.28
CA PHE A 300 12.34 -7.12 0.44
C PHE A 300 12.28 -8.63 0.18
N ALA A 301 13.35 -9.20 -0.36
CA ALA A 301 13.50 -10.63 -0.53
C ALA A 301 14.81 -11.09 0.08
N VAL A 302 14.79 -12.28 0.70
CA VAL A 302 16.00 -12.89 1.23
C VAL A 302 16.46 -13.99 0.29
N PHE A 303 17.70 -13.86 -0.13
CA PHE A 303 18.38 -14.86 -0.94
C PHE A 303 19.37 -15.63 -0.06
N GLU A 304 19.16 -16.95 0.03
CA GLU A 304 20.07 -17.86 0.70
C GLU A 304 21.00 -18.52 -0.32
N ALA A 305 22.30 -18.56 -0.02
CA ALA A 305 23.21 -19.47 -0.69
C ALA A 305 22.73 -20.90 -0.41
N ASP A 306 22.28 -21.60 -1.44
CA ASP A 306 21.78 -22.97 -1.32
C ASP A 306 22.82 -23.87 -0.61
N ALA A 307 22.34 -24.64 0.37
CA ALA A 307 23.03 -25.71 1.06
C ALA A 307 23.52 -26.84 0.11
N ALA A 308 23.10 -26.83 -1.16
CA ALA A 308 23.73 -27.58 -2.25
C ALA A 308 25.10 -27.03 -2.70
N ALA A 309 25.86 -26.45 -1.76
CA ALA A 309 27.29 -26.14 -1.86
C ALA A 309 28.17 -27.36 -2.28
N GLY A 310 27.59 -28.56 -2.41
CA GLY A 310 28.23 -29.71 -3.05
C GLY A 310 28.68 -29.47 -4.50
N TRP A 311 27.99 -28.62 -5.29
CA TRP A 311 28.40 -28.33 -6.67
C TRP A 311 29.45 -27.22 -6.80
N ARG A 312 29.56 -26.30 -5.83
CA ARG A 312 30.64 -25.31 -5.81
C ARG A 312 32.01 -25.95 -5.57
N ALA A 313 32.06 -27.02 -4.77
CA ALA A 313 33.26 -27.83 -4.58
C ALA A 313 33.75 -28.51 -5.88
N THR A 314 32.92 -28.60 -6.93
CA THR A 314 33.27 -29.30 -8.18
C THR A 314 33.53 -28.39 -9.39
N VAL A 315 33.16 -27.09 -9.34
CA VAL A 315 33.24 -26.18 -10.50
C VAL A 315 34.23 -25.02 -10.30
N ILE A 316 34.60 -24.66 -9.07
CA ILE A 316 35.60 -23.61 -8.80
C ILE A 316 36.72 -24.19 -7.93
N PRO A 317 37.85 -24.65 -8.52
CA PRO A 317 38.96 -25.23 -7.76
C PRO A 317 39.65 -24.24 -6.81
N GLU A 318 39.46 -22.93 -6.99
CA GLU A 318 40.10 -21.89 -6.17
C GLU A 318 39.20 -21.28 -5.08
N ALA A 319 37.95 -21.73 -4.94
CA ALA A 319 37.10 -21.35 -3.81
C ALA A 319 37.30 -22.25 -2.57
N GLY A 320 38.20 -23.23 -2.66
CA GLY A 320 38.50 -24.18 -1.59
C GLY A 320 39.54 -23.71 -0.56
N ASP A 321 40.11 -22.51 -0.72
CA ASP A 321 41.18 -22.02 0.16
C ASP A 321 41.05 -20.52 0.51
N MET A 322 39.82 -20.06 0.74
CA MET A 322 39.60 -18.83 1.49
C MET A 322 39.05 -19.14 2.88
N GLY A 323 40.00 -19.28 3.80
CA GLY A 323 39.85 -18.69 5.12
C GLY A 323 38.73 -19.28 5.95
N ALA A 324 39.02 -20.44 6.55
CA ALA A 324 38.67 -20.70 7.92
C ALA A 324 39.24 -19.60 8.85
N HIS A 325 38.74 -18.36 8.75
CA HIS A 325 38.82 -17.40 9.84
C HIS A 325 37.51 -17.49 10.62
N LYS A 326 37.43 -18.59 11.35
CA LYS A 326 36.55 -18.74 12.51
C LYS A 326 36.86 -17.59 13.48
N THR A 327 36.03 -16.56 13.52
CA THR A 327 35.71 -15.93 14.80
C THR A 327 34.76 -16.89 15.50
N SER A 328 35.27 -17.51 16.55
CA SER A 328 34.60 -18.45 17.44
C SER A 328 33.18 -17.99 17.80
N GLY A 329 32.16 -18.75 17.39
CA GLY A 329 30.84 -18.62 18.01
C GLY A 329 29.64 -19.10 17.23
N ASP A 330 29.67 -19.15 15.89
CA ASP A 330 28.43 -19.45 15.14
C ASP A 330 28.61 -20.56 14.10
N SER A 331 27.80 -21.58 14.25
CA SER A 331 27.84 -22.83 13.52
C SER A 331 27.07 -22.72 12.20
N GLY A 332 27.77 -22.66 11.08
CA GLY A 332 27.27 -23.15 9.78
C GLY A 332 26.03 -22.46 9.21
N ALA A 333 25.82 -21.17 9.45
CA ALA A 333 24.76 -20.43 8.77
C ALA A 333 25.12 -20.26 7.27
N PRO A 334 24.20 -20.57 6.33
CA PRO A 334 24.40 -20.29 4.91
C PRO A 334 24.58 -18.77 4.70
N GLU A 335 25.46 -18.37 3.77
CA GLU A 335 25.60 -16.95 3.40
C GLU A 335 24.26 -16.42 2.88
N ARG A 336 23.83 -15.28 3.43
CA ARG A 336 22.51 -14.67 3.15
C ARG A 336 22.66 -13.25 2.62
N TRP A 337 21.80 -12.88 1.68
CA TRP A 337 21.70 -11.52 1.16
C TRP A 337 20.26 -11.02 1.26
N LEU A 338 20.10 -9.83 1.83
CA LEU A 338 18.84 -9.10 1.79
C LEU A 338 18.81 -8.21 0.56
N LEU A 339 17.79 -8.41 -0.27
CA LEU A 339 17.57 -7.69 -1.51
C LEU A 339 16.36 -6.77 -1.33
N ALA A 340 16.60 -5.45 -1.41
CA ALA A 340 15.55 -4.46 -1.48
C ALA A 340 14.97 -4.38 -2.89
N ASP A 341 13.65 -4.31 -3.01
CA ASP A 341 12.93 -4.19 -4.27
C ASP A 341 13.35 -5.27 -5.31
N PRO A 342 12.95 -6.53 -5.07
CA PRO A 342 13.33 -7.66 -5.91
C PRO A 342 12.77 -7.53 -7.33
N ASP A 343 13.57 -7.94 -8.30
CA ASP A 343 13.13 -8.02 -9.70
C ASP A 343 12.38 -9.32 -9.97
N GLY A 344 11.59 -9.38 -11.04
CA GLY A 344 10.77 -10.56 -11.35
C GLY A 344 11.58 -11.85 -11.51
N TYR A 345 12.87 -11.73 -11.85
CA TYR A 345 13.79 -12.86 -11.82
C TYR A 345 14.06 -13.34 -10.39
N GLU A 346 14.53 -12.45 -9.51
CA GLU A 346 14.89 -12.78 -8.13
C GLU A 346 13.68 -13.24 -7.32
N GLU A 347 12.52 -12.63 -7.57
CA GLU A 347 11.24 -13.05 -7.00
C GLU A 347 10.98 -14.54 -7.24
N GLY A 348 11.26 -15.05 -8.45
CA GLY A 348 11.11 -16.48 -8.76
C GLY A 348 12.08 -17.40 -8.01
N LEU A 349 13.23 -16.89 -7.56
CA LEU A 349 14.26 -17.67 -6.86
C LEU A 349 14.12 -17.64 -5.34
N THR A 350 13.72 -16.49 -4.79
CA THR A 350 13.65 -16.28 -3.35
C THR A 350 12.41 -16.92 -2.75
N GLN A 351 12.60 -17.68 -1.67
CA GLN A 351 11.52 -18.32 -0.92
C GLN A 351 10.98 -17.42 0.19
N GLU A 352 11.81 -16.53 0.73
CA GLU A 352 11.46 -15.61 1.82
C GLU A 352 11.31 -14.18 1.28
N ARG A 353 10.18 -13.55 1.61
CA ARG A 353 9.84 -12.17 1.26
C ARG A 353 9.32 -11.45 2.50
N VAL A 354 9.69 -10.19 2.63
CA VAL A 354 9.21 -9.31 3.69
C VAL A 354 8.64 -8.06 3.04
N CYS A 355 7.39 -7.73 3.34
CA CYS A 355 6.76 -6.48 2.93
C CYS A 355 6.53 -5.61 4.17
N LEU A 356 7.08 -4.40 4.15
CA LEU A 356 6.93 -3.41 5.22
C LEU A 356 6.17 -2.21 4.68
N VAL A 357 5.16 -1.77 5.42
CA VAL A 357 4.43 -0.54 5.16
C VAL A 357 4.72 0.40 6.31
N VAL A 358 5.44 1.46 5.99
CA VAL A 358 5.85 2.48 6.95
C VAL A 358 5.15 3.78 6.64
N ASP A 359 4.67 4.43 7.70
CA ASP A 359 4.26 5.82 7.65
C ASP A 359 5.16 6.62 8.57
N LYS A 360 5.45 7.85 8.18
CA LYS A 360 6.28 8.75 8.98
C LYS A 360 5.44 9.98 9.26
N ASP A 361 5.14 10.15 10.53
CA ASP A 361 4.40 11.31 10.98
C ASP A 361 5.23 12.58 10.76
N THR A 362 4.55 13.73 10.75
CA THR A 362 5.16 15.06 10.69
C THR A 362 6.24 15.29 11.74
N ASP A 363 6.15 14.61 12.88
CA ASP A 363 7.14 14.60 13.98
C ASP A 363 8.36 13.68 13.73
N GLY A 364 8.42 13.00 12.58
CA GLY A 364 9.54 12.15 12.18
C GLY A 364 9.54 10.76 12.85
N LYS A 365 8.53 10.43 13.64
CA LYS A 365 8.33 9.09 14.19
C LYS A 365 7.86 8.14 13.09
N VAL A 366 8.60 7.05 12.91
CA VAL A 366 8.24 5.98 11.97
C VAL A 366 7.25 5.04 12.66
N THR A 367 6.07 4.91 12.09
CA THR A 367 5.04 3.95 12.49
C THR A 367 4.98 2.83 11.45
N ILE A 368 5.09 1.59 11.92
CA ILE A 368 4.92 0.42 11.06
C ILE A 368 3.43 0.10 11.07
N LEU A 369 2.77 0.32 9.94
CA LEU A 369 1.34 0.06 9.80
C LEU A 369 1.07 -1.41 9.47
N LYS A 370 1.96 -2.02 8.68
CA LYS A 370 1.84 -3.42 8.29
C LYS A 370 3.23 -4.03 8.08
N MET A 371 3.39 -5.25 8.58
CA MET A 371 4.57 -6.08 8.37
C MET A 371 4.09 -7.47 7.99
N GLU A 372 4.39 -7.90 6.76
CA GLU A 372 4.14 -9.26 6.29
C GLU A 372 5.48 -9.95 6.04
N LYS A 373 5.69 -11.09 6.70
CA LYS A 373 6.84 -11.97 6.47
C LYS A 373 6.30 -13.27 5.89
N ASN A 374 6.62 -13.52 4.63
CA ASN A 374 6.11 -14.66 3.88
C ASN A 374 7.27 -15.58 3.49
N GLY A 375 7.24 -16.80 4.01
CA GLY A 375 8.24 -17.83 3.72
C GLY A 375 9.51 -17.71 4.57
N GLY A 376 10.32 -18.76 4.53
CA GLY A 376 11.60 -18.88 5.22
C GLY A 376 11.55 -18.80 6.76
N TRP A 377 12.70 -19.03 7.39
CA TRP A 377 12.88 -18.92 8.85
C TRP A 377 14.06 -18.00 9.17
N THR A 378 14.59 -17.27 8.20
CA THR A 378 15.99 -16.83 8.22
C THR A 378 16.16 -15.35 8.55
N VAL A 379 15.11 -14.53 8.41
CA VAL A 379 15.15 -13.13 8.83
C VAL A 379 15.12 -13.01 10.36
N ASP A 380 16.18 -12.42 10.91
CA ASP A 380 16.35 -12.11 12.33
C ASP A 380 15.77 -10.73 12.71
N THR A 381 15.69 -10.45 14.02
CA THR A 381 15.22 -9.15 14.54
C THR A 381 16.14 -7.99 14.16
N GLU A 382 17.45 -8.23 14.05
CA GLU A 382 18.42 -7.20 13.64
C GLU A 382 18.25 -6.83 12.18
N ASP A 383 18.01 -7.82 11.31
CA ASP A 383 17.74 -7.61 9.90
C ASP A 383 16.44 -6.80 9.73
N LEU A 384 15.39 -7.13 10.48
CA LEU A 384 14.13 -6.36 10.46
C LEU A 384 14.33 -4.88 10.82
N ARG A 385 15.21 -4.56 11.78
CA ARG A 385 15.52 -3.16 12.12
C ARG A 385 16.19 -2.44 10.95
N GLN A 386 17.15 -3.09 10.29
CA GLN A 386 17.79 -2.53 9.10
C GLN A 386 16.80 -2.33 7.95
N LEU A 387 15.86 -3.26 7.78
CA LEU A 387 14.80 -3.12 6.77
C LEU A 387 13.87 -1.94 7.07
N VAL A 388 13.56 -1.68 8.34
CA VAL A 388 12.76 -0.51 8.75
C VAL A 388 13.51 0.80 8.47
N ASP A 389 14.82 0.85 8.75
CA ASP A 389 15.64 2.02 8.45
C ASP A 389 15.70 2.31 6.94
N LEU A 390 15.88 1.26 6.12
CA LEU A 390 15.84 1.37 4.66
C LEU A 390 14.46 1.82 4.15
N SER A 391 13.39 1.29 4.75
CA SER A 391 12.01 1.69 4.43
C SER A 391 11.76 3.16 4.79
N SER A 392 12.34 3.67 5.89
CA SER A 392 12.25 5.09 6.25
C SER A 392 12.97 5.99 5.24
N GLN A 393 14.13 5.58 4.73
CA GLN A 393 14.82 6.34 3.67
C GLN A 393 13.99 6.35 2.38
N ARG A 394 13.42 5.19 2.04
CA ARG A 394 12.54 5.05 0.88
C ARG A 394 11.28 5.92 0.98
N TRP A 395 10.71 6.05 2.16
CA TRP A 395 9.57 6.93 2.41
C TRP A 395 9.88 8.38 2.07
N GLU A 396 11.07 8.88 2.46
CA GLU A 396 11.48 10.26 2.15
C GLU A 396 11.67 10.49 0.65
N GLU A 397 12.28 9.52 -0.05
CA GLU A 397 12.40 9.55 -1.51
C GLU A 397 11.02 9.62 -2.17
N MET A 398 10.11 8.74 -1.76
CA MET A 398 8.77 8.66 -2.34
C MET A 398 7.97 9.94 -2.07
N LYS A 399 8.03 10.47 -0.85
CA LYS A 399 7.38 11.74 -0.50
C LYS A 399 7.90 12.88 -1.38
N ARG A 400 9.22 12.96 -1.58
CA ARG A 400 9.83 13.96 -2.47
C ARG A 400 9.34 13.82 -3.91
N THR A 401 9.23 12.61 -4.44
CA THR A 401 8.72 12.36 -5.79
C THR A 401 7.24 12.73 -5.91
N LEU A 402 6.43 12.41 -4.91
CA LEU A 402 4.99 12.73 -4.89
C LEU A 402 4.71 14.23 -4.67
N ASP A 403 5.58 14.95 -3.97
CA ASP A 403 5.48 16.41 -3.79
C ASP A 403 5.90 17.19 -5.04
N GLN A 404 6.66 16.56 -5.94
CA GLN A 404 7.04 17.15 -7.24
C GLN A 404 5.98 16.96 -8.32
N CYS A 405 4.94 16.16 -8.04
CA CYS A 405 3.77 15.95 -8.90
C CYS A 405 2.69 16.98 -8.55
#